data_AF-A0A932EJA2-F1
#
_entry.id   AF-A0A932EJA2-F1
#
_cell.length_a   1.000
_cell.length_b   1.000
_cell.length_c   1.000
_cell.angle_alpha   90.00
_cell.angle_beta   90.00
_cell.angle_gamma   90.00
#
_symmetry.space_group_name_H-M   'P 1'
#
loop_
_entity.id
_entity.type
_entity.pdbx_description
1 polymer ?
#
loop_
_entity_poly.entity_id
_entity_poly.type
_entity_poly.pdbx_seq_one_letter_code
_entity_poly.pdbx_strand_id
1 'polypeptide(L)' 'MAHRLVLDTNVLVAGLRSRRGASYRVLRLIEYGRVRPVLSVPLVF' A
#
# COMPACT_ATOMS: atom_id res chain seq x y z
N MET A 1 -15.82 7.37 1.38
CA MET A 1 -15.49 6.08 2.05
C MET A 1 -14.09 5.67 1.64
N ALA A 2 -13.29 5.09 2.54
CA ALA A 2 -11.93 4.66 2.23
C ALA A 2 -11.92 3.30 1.50
N HIS A 3 -11.06 3.13 0.49
CA HIS A 3 -10.90 1.86 -0.20
C HIS A 3 -10.14 0.87 0.68
N ARG A 4 -10.65 -0.36 0.83
CA ARG A 4 -9.95 -1.44 1.54
C ARG A 4 -9.17 -2.26 0.52
N LEU A 5 -7.85 -2.33 0.68
CA LEU A 5 -6.95 -2.97 -0.29
C LEU A 5 -5.96 -3.89 0.43
N VAL A 6 -5.76 -5.09 -0.11
CA VAL A 6 -4.55 -5.88 0.17
C VAL A 6 -3.43 -5.26 -0.66
N LEU A 7 -2.30 -4.97 -0.03
CA LEU A 7 -1.12 -4.46 -0.72
C LEU A 7 -0.08 -5.58 -0.78
N ASP A 8 0.46 -5.83 -1.96
CA ASP A 8 1.60 -6.71 -2.10
C ASP A 8 2.81 -6.13 -1.34
N THR A 9 3.64 -7.01 -0.80
CA THR A 9 4.88 -6.66 -0.12
C THR A 9 5.78 -5.78 -0.99
N ASN A 10 5.82 -6.00 -2.31
CA ASN A 10 6.66 -5.20 -3.21
C ASN A 10 6.22 -3.72 -3.30
N VAL A 11 4.91 -3.44 -3.17
CA VAL A 11 4.36 -2.07 -3.18
C VAL A 11 4.79 -1.35 -1.91
N LEU A 12 4.70 -2.02 -0.76
CA LEU A 12 5.16 -1.45 0.51
C LEU A 12 6.67 -1.17 0.48
N VAL A 13 7.48 -2.15 0.06
CA VAL A 13 8.94 -2.01 -0.02
C VAL A 13 9.33 -0.87 -0.96
N ALA A 14 8.77 -0.83 -2.18
CA ALA A 14 9.08 0.21 -3.15
C ALA A 14 8.66 1.61 -2.66
N GLY A 15 7.49 1.73 -2.03
CA GLY A 15 6.98 3.00 -1.51
C GLY A 15 7.80 3.53 -0.34
N LEU A 16 8.29 2.65 0.53
CA LEU A 16 9.14 3.03 1.67
C LEU A 16 10.56 3.39 1.24
N ARG A 17 11.07 2.80 0.15
CA ARG A 17 12.44 3.02 -0.35
C ARG A 17 12.59 4.22 -1.29
N SER A 18 11.51 4.73 -1.90
CA SER A 18 11.58 5.83 -2.85
C SER A 18 10.32 6.70 -2.88
N ARG A 19 10.49 8.02 -2.79
CA ARG A 19 9.38 9.01 -2.81
C ARG A 19 8.89 9.39 -4.22
N ARG A 20 9.55 8.89 -5.27
CA ARG A 20 9.28 9.31 -6.66
C ARG A 20 8.31 8.39 -7.42
N GLY A 21 8.02 7.21 -6.87
CA GLY A 21 7.22 6.18 -7.54
C GLY A 21 5.74 6.21 -7.21
N ALA A 22 4.94 5.47 -7.98
CA ALA A 22 3.51 5.30 -7.72
C ALA A 22 3.23 4.64 -6.37
N SER A 23 4.07 3.71 -5.92
CA SER A 23 3.95 3.05 -4.62
C SER A 23 4.00 4.04 -3.45
N TYR A 24 4.83 5.08 -3.54
CA TYR A 24 4.85 6.15 -2.53
C TYR A 24 3.55 6.95 -2.52
N ARG A 25 2.94 7.18 -3.68
CA ARG A 25 1.61 7.82 -3.75
C ARG A 25 0.55 6.97 -3.05
N VAL A 26 0.61 5.64 -3.16
CA VAL A 26 -0.28 4.72 -2.41
C VAL A 26 -0.09 4.91 -0.90
N LEU A 27 1.14 5.00 -0.41
CA LEU A 27 1.39 5.27 1.02
C LEU A 27 0.82 6.62 1.48
N ARG A 28 0.92 7.67 0.65
CA ARG A 28 0.27 8.97 0.96
C ARG A 28 -1.24 8.88 0.98
N LEU A 29 -1.86 8.06 0.14
CA LEU A 29 -3.30 7.83 0.19
C LEU A 29 -3.73 7.09 1.47
N ILE A 30 -2.86 6.24 2.02
CA ILE A 30 -3.08 5.62 3.35
C ILE A 30 -3.02 6.69 4.44
N GLU A 31 -1.99 7.54 4.43
CA GLU A 31 -1.82 8.64 5.39
C GLU A 31 -3.01 9.62 5.37
N TYR A 32 -3.54 9.93 4.19
CA TYR A 32 -4.74 10.76 4.03
C TYR A 32 -6.07 10.03 4.33
N GLY A 33 -6.03 8.78 4.79
CA GLY A 33 -7.22 8.00 5.11
C GLY A 33 -8.10 7.64 3.90
N ARG A 34 -7.58 7.77 2.66
CA ARG A 34 -8.29 7.42 1.42
C ARG A 34 -8.20 5.93 1.11
N VAL A 35 -7.13 5.28 1.60
CA VAL A 35 -6.93 3.84 1.53
C VAL A 35 -6.78 3.30 2.94
N ARG A 36 -7.47 2.20 3.23
CA ARG A 36 -7.31 1.41 4.44
C ARG A 36 -6.66 0.08 4.06
N PRO A 37 -5.36 -0.13 4.35
CA PRO A 37 -4.74 -1.40 4.07
C PRO A 37 -5.39 -2.50 4.92
N VAL A 38 -5.57 -3.67 4.31
CA VAL A 38 -5.95 -4.90 5.01
C VAL A 38 -4.77 -5.87 4.95
N LEU A 39 -4.54 -6.59 6.04
CA LEU A 39 -3.44 -7.53 6.17
C LEU A 39 -3.87 -8.92 5.68
N SER A 40 -2.94 -9.61 5.04
CA SER A 40 -3.06 -11.03 4.72
C SER A 40 -1.80 -11.77 5.18
N VAL A 41 -1.92 -13.09 5.30
CA VAL A 41 -0.75 -13.98 5.21
C VAL A 41 -0.25 -13.97 3.76
N PRO A 42 0.96 -14.51 3.47
CA PRO A 42 1.40 -14.71 2.10
C PRO A 42 0.31 -15.41 1.28
N LEU A 43 -0.13 -14.75 0.20
CA LEU A 43 -1.06 -15.32 -0.76
C LEU A 43 -0.24 -16.21 -1.69
N VAL A 44 0.12 -17.38 -1.18
CA VAL A 44 0.60 -18.50 -1.98
C VAL A 44 -0.61 -19.25 -2.51
N PHE A 45 -0.42 -20.04 -3.58
CA PHE A 45 -1.43 -20.76 -4.40
C PHE A 45 -2.07 -19.92 -5.52
#